data_AF-A0A3N9NHM7-F1
#
_entry.id   AF-A0A3N9NHM7-F1
#
_cell.length_a   1.000
_cell.length_b   1.000
_cell.length_c   1.000
_cell.angle_alpha   90.00
_cell.angle_beta   90.00
_cell.angle_gamma   90.00
#
_symmetry.space_group_name_H-M   'P 1'
#
loop_
_entity.id
_entity.type
_entity.pdbx_description
1 polymer ?
#
loop_
_entity_poly.entity_id
_entity_poly.type
_entity_poly.pdbx_seq_one_letter_code
_entity_poly.pdbx_strand_id
1 'polypeptide(L)'
;MKNLKGLNIGGLNIEIPIIQGGMGVGVSLSGLASAVAQEGGVGVISPAGIGLLYKEHSNDYLKNSLYGLASELRKAKAKTKGVIGVNIMVALSDYAGLVETAIAEKADIIFSGAGLPLDLP
;
A
#
# COMPACT_ATOMS: atom_id res chain seq x y z
N MET A 1 -2.94 -3.39 30.04
CA MET A 1 -1.99 -3.18 28.92
C MET A 1 -1.42 -1.77 29.07
N LYS A 2 -0.12 -1.54 28.83
CA LYS A 2 0.41 -0.16 28.79
C LYS A 2 -0.31 0.59 27.65
N ASN A 3 -0.88 1.77 27.92
CA ASN A 3 -1.37 2.64 26.86
C ASN A 3 -0.18 3.04 25.99
N LEU A 4 -0.13 2.50 24.77
CA LEU A 4 0.82 2.94 23.76
C LEU A 4 0.43 4.35 23.33
N LYS A 5 1.40 5.25 23.23
CA LYS A 5 1.17 6.61 22.73
C LYS A 5 0.94 6.54 21.22
N GLY A 6 -0.14 7.12 20.73
CA GLY A 6 -0.43 7.22 19.29
C GLY A 6 0.72 7.86 18.50
N LEU A 7 0.84 7.49 17.23
CA LEU A 7 1.87 7.97 16.32
C LEU A 7 1.34 9.16 15.50
N ASN A 8 2.05 10.30 15.59
CA ASN A 8 1.77 11.47 14.77
C ASN A 8 2.93 11.69 13.79
N ILE A 9 2.66 11.56 12.49
CA ILE A 9 3.68 11.65 11.44
C ILE A 9 3.09 12.21 10.15
N GLY A 10 3.75 13.18 9.52
CA GLY A 10 3.31 13.71 8.22
C GLY A 10 1.88 14.29 8.21
N GLY A 11 1.36 14.76 9.35
CA GLY A 11 -0.02 15.22 9.50
C GLY A 11 -1.06 14.12 9.74
N LEU A 12 -0.64 12.85 9.74
CA LEU A 12 -1.49 11.71 10.10
C LEU A 12 -1.44 11.48 11.61
N ASN A 13 -2.59 11.18 12.20
CA ASN A 13 -2.73 10.77 13.59
C ASN A 13 -3.21 9.31 13.65
N ILE A 14 -2.34 8.41 14.08
CA ILE A 14 -2.57 6.97 14.15
C ILE A 14 -2.76 6.60 15.63
N GLU A 15 -3.98 6.20 15.99
CA GLU A 15 -4.37 5.93 17.39
C GLU A 15 -3.61 4.73 17.97
N ILE A 16 -3.61 3.61 17.23
CA ILE A 16 -2.87 2.41 17.61
C ILE A 16 -1.57 2.44 16.81
N PRO A 17 -0.39 2.67 17.42
CA PRO A 17 0.88 2.83 16.72
C PRO A 17 1.44 1.48 16.21
N ILE A 18 0.63 0.75 15.45
CA ILE A 18 0.90 -0.54 14.83
C ILE A 18 0.68 -0.37 13.33
N ILE A 19 1.71 -0.74 12.57
CA ILE A 19 1.66 -0.78 11.12
C ILE A 19 1.70 -2.24 10.71
N GLN A 20 0.67 -2.73 10.03
CA GLN A 20 0.70 -4.05 9.41
C GLN A 20 1.65 -3.99 8.21
N GLY A 21 2.75 -4.75 8.23
CA GLY A 21 3.75 -4.70 7.16
C GLY A 21 3.21 -5.20 5.82
N GLY A 22 3.52 -4.51 4.72
CA GLY A 22 3.08 -4.91 3.38
C GLY A 22 3.72 -6.22 2.91
N MET A 23 2.90 -7.20 2.57
CA MET A 23 3.26 -8.57 2.20
C MET A 23 2.81 -8.87 0.76
N GLY A 24 3.79 -9.11 -0.12
CA GLY A 24 3.55 -9.35 -1.55
C GLY A 24 2.86 -10.67 -1.88
N VAL A 25 2.69 -10.93 -3.18
CA VAL A 25 2.10 -12.14 -3.76
C VAL A 25 0.68 -12.42 -3.24
N GLY A 26 -0.09 -11.34 -3.04
CA GLY A 26 -1.51 -11.42 -2.71
C GLY A 26 -1.86 -11.56 -1.23
N VAL A 27 -0.89 -11.48 -0.32
CA VAL A 27 -1.17 -11.58 1.12
C VAL A 27 -1.81 -10.29 1.65
N SER A 28 -1.18 -9.14 1.43
CA SER A 28 -1.73 -7.85 1.87
C SER A 28 -2.37 -7.09 0.70
N LEU A 29 -3.66 -7.33 0.50
CA LEU A 29 -4.53 -6.61 -0.43
C LEU A 29 -5.54 -5.73 0.33
N SER A 30 -6.56 -5.22 -0.36
CA SER A 30 -7.55 -4.32 0.23
C SER A 30 -8.27 -4.90 1.44
N GLY A 31 -8.55 -6.20 1.47
CA GLY A 31 -9.23 -6.86 2.59
C GLY A 31 -8.48 -6.70 3.91
N LEU A 32 -7.23 -7.16 3.96
CA LEU A 32 -6.40 -7.07 5.17
C LEU A 32 -6.08 -5.62 5.52
N ALA A 33 -5.65 -4.82 4.54
CA ALA A 33 -5.26 -3.43 4.79
C ALA A 33 -6.44 -2.62 5.35
N SER A 34 -7.64 -2.73 4.75
CA SER A 34 -8.81 -2.01 5.26
C SER A 34 -9.25 -2.47 6.65
N ALA A 35 -9.16 -3.77 6.95
CA ALA A 35 -9.49 -4.29 8.28
C ALA A 35 -8.55 -3.72 9.36
N VAL A 36 -7.24 -3.71 9.13
CA VAL A 36 -6.29 -3.13 10.09
C VAL A 36 -6.51 -1.63 10.29
N ALA A 37 -6.72 -0.90 9.20
CA ALA A 37 -6.99 0.53 9.26
C ALA A 37 -8.33 0.86 9.95
N GLN A 38 -9.33 0.01 9.82
CA GLN A 38 -10.62 0.14 10.50
C GLN A 38 -10.50 0.00 12.03
N GLU A 39 -9.53 -0.79 12.49
CA GLU A 39 -9.20 -0.98 13.91
C GLU A 39 -8.21 0.08 14.45
N GLY A 40 -7.93 1.14 13.70
CA GLY A 40 -7.12 2.28 14.17
C GLY A 40 -5.60 2.12 14.00
N GLY A 41 -5.15 1.02 13.37
CA GLY A 41 -3.76 0.87 12.91
C GLY A 41 -3.53 1.43 11.50
N VAL A 42 -2.36 1.14 10.92
CA VAL A 42 -2.09 1.40 9.50
C VAL A 42 -2.16 0.09 8.72
N GLY A 43 -3.08 0.04 7.76
CA GLY A 43 -3.15 -1.04 6.79
C GLY A 43 -2.21 -0.79 5.61
N VAL A 44 -1.45 -1.79 5.17
CA VAL A 44 -0.48 -1.61 4.08
C VAL A 44 -0.70 -2.64 2.98
N ILE A 45 -0.92 -2.14 1.76
CA ILE A 45 -0.98 -2.97 0.55
C ILE A 45 0.42 -3.20 0.00
N SER A 46 0.68 -4.35 -0.62
CA SER A 46 1.92 -4.59 -1.36
C SER A 46 1.62 -4.89 -2.83
N PRO A 47 2.20 -4.14 -3.80
CA PRO A 47 2.05 -4.43 -5.21
C PRO A 47 3.02 -5.51 -5.71
N ALA A 48 3.95 -5.99 -4.89
CA ALA A 48 4.90 -7.02 -5.31
C ALA A 48 4.13 -8.29 -5.73
N GLY A 49 4.25 -8.69 -7.00
CA GLY A 49 3.53 -9.83 -7.57
C GLY A 49 2.04 -9.59 -7.87
N ILE A 50 1.51 -8.37 -7.68
CA ILE A 50 0.07 -8.10 -7.84
C ILE A 50 -0.42 -8.29 -9.28
N GLY A 51 0.44 -8.05 -10.27
CA GLY A 51 0.13 -8.27 -11.69
C GLY A 51 -0.22 -9.72 -12.01
N LEU A 52 0.25 -10.70 -11.21
CA LEU A 52 -0.11 -12.11 -11.37
C LEU A 52 -1.58 -12.37 -11.02
N LEU A 53 -2.12 -11.61 -10.08
CA LEU A 53 -3.51 -11.72 -9.62
C LEU A 53 -4.49 -11.02 -10.56
N TYR A 54 -3.97 -10.05 -11.32
CA TYR A 54 -4.73 -9.22 -12.27
C TYR A 54 -4.43 -9.57 -13.74
N LYS A 55 -3.93 -10.79 -13.99
CA LYS A 55 -3.49 -11.25 -15.32
C LYS A 55 -4.56 -11.19 -16.41
N GLU A 56 -5.85 -11.25 -16.04
CA GLU A 56 -6.97 -11.21 -17.00
C GLU A 56 -7.20 -9.80 -17.56
N HIS A 57 -6.57 -8.76 -16.99
CA HIS A 57 -6.71 -7.39 -17.46
C HIS A 57 -5.91 -7.14 -18.76
N SER A 58 -4.74 -7.75 -18.91
CA SER A 58 -3.84 -7.57 -20.05
C SER A 58 -2.81 -8.70 -20.14
N ASN A 59 -2.23 -8.89 -21.31
CA ASN A 59 -1.06 -9.77 -21.48
C ASN A 59 0.25 -9.12 -20.99
N ASP A 60 0.20 -7.85 -20.55
CA ASP A 60 1.33 -7.07 -20.07
C ASP A 60 1.34 -7.02 -18.52
N TYR A 61 2.38 -7.59 -17.92
CA TYR A 61 2.54 -7.66 -16.46
C TYR A 61 2.59 -6.27 -15.80
N LEU A 62 3.21 -5.29 -16.46
CA LEU A 62 3.28 -3.92 -15.94
C LEU A 62 1.87 -3.33 -15.87
N LYS A 63 1.10 -3.39 -16.96
CA LYS A 63 -0.28 -2.88 -17.00
C LYS A 63 -1.15 -3.54 -15.93
N ASN A 64 -1.01 -4.84 -15.75
CA ASN A 64 -1.73 -5.58 -14.71
C ASN A 64 -1.33 -5.14 -13.30
N SER A 65 -0.05 -4.86 -13.08
CA SER A 65 0.45 -4.43 -11.77
C SER A 65 -0.06 -3.03 -11.40
N LEU A 66 0.00 -2.08 -12.35
CA LEU A 66 -0.53 -0.73 -12.15
C LEU A 66 -2.06 -0.76 -11.92
N TYR A 67 -2.80 -1.49 -12.76
CA TYR A 67 -4.24 -1.66 -12.61
C TYR A 67 -4.63 -2.34 -11.29
N GLY A 68 -3.90 -3.38 -10.91
CA GLY A 68 -4.10 -4.12 -9.68
C GLY A 68 -3.88 -3.26 -8.45
N LEU A 69 -2.78 -2.50 -8.39
CA LEU A 69 -2.51 -1.58 -7.30
C LEU A 69 -3.61 -0.52 -7.18
N ALA A 70 -3.99 0.11 -8.29
CA ALA A 70 -5.05 1.12 -8.29
C ALA A 70 -6.39 0.54 -7.80
N SER A 71 -6.74 -0.66 -8.29
CA SER A 71 -7.97 -1.35 -7.88
C SER A 71 -7.99 -1.67 -6.38
N GLU A 72 -6.87 -2.17 -5.82
CA GLU A 72 -6.80 -2.51 -4.41
C GLU A 72 -6.79 -1.29 -3.49
N LEU A 73 -6.12 -0.19 -3.88
CA LEU A 73 -6.17 1.07 -3.13
C LEU A 73 -7.59 1.63 -3.07
N ARG A 74 -8.30 1.68 -4.21
CA ARG A 74 -9.71 2.14 -4.26
C ARG A 74 -10.62 1.28 -3.39
N LYS A 75 -10.50 -0.05 -3.48
CA LYS A 75 -11.27 -0.99 -2.65
C LYS A 75 -10.98 -0.81 -1.16
N ALA A 76 -9.72 -0.60 -0.78
CA ALA A 76 -9.36 -0.41 0.62
C ALA A 76 -9.96 0.89 1.17
N LYS A 77 -9.78 2.00 0.45
CA LYS A 77 -10.27 3.33 0.85
C LYS A 77 -11.81 3.42 0.83
N ALA A 78 -12.49 2.60 0.04
CA ALA A 78 -13.95 2.50 0.09
C ALA A 78 -14.46 1.81 1.37
N LYS A 79 -13.62 1.00 2.03
CA LYS A 79 -13.99 0.19 3.21
C LYS A 79 -13.64 0.82 4.54
N THR A 80 -12.79 1.85 4.58
CA THR A 80 -12.34 2.48 5.81
C THR A 80 -12.00 3.96 5.59
N LYS A 81 -12.09 4.74 6.68
CA LYS A 81 -11.55 6.11 6.75
C LYS A 81 -10.19 6.17 7.46
N GLY A 82 -9.66 5.01 7.88
CA GLY A 82 -8.35 4.88 8.49
C GLY A 82 -7.21 5.03 7.48
N VAL A 83 -5.97 4.95 7.98
CA VAL A 83 -4.76 5.20 7.19
C VAL A 83 -4.40 3.98 6.34
N ILE A 84 -4.28 4.18 5.03
CA ILE A 84 -3.87 3.16 4.06
C ILE A 84 -2.53 3.54 3.43
N GLY A 85 -1.52 2.71 3.70
CA GLY A 85 -0.22 2.79 3.06
C GLY A 85 -0.04 1.76 1.94
N VAL A 86 1.08 1.91 1.23
CA VAL A 86 1.58 0.92 0.27
C VAL A 86 3.07 0.68 0.52
N ASN A 87 3.51 -0.58 0.44
CA ASN A 87 4.92 -0.95 0.48
C ASN A 87 5.41 -1.34 -0.91
N ILE A 88 6.20 -0.46 -1.54
CA ILE A 88 6.74 -0.64 -2.89
C ILE A 88 8.25 -0.88 -2.77
N MET A 89 8.70 -2.00 -3.34
CA MET A 89 10.11 -2.38 -3.28
C MET A 89 10.87 -1.65 -4.39
N VAL A 90 11.90 -0.87 -4.05
CA VAL A 90 12.74 -0.11 -4.99
C VAL A 90 13.41 -1.04 -6.02
N ALA A 91 13.69 -2.28 -5.63
CA ALA A 91 14.26 -3.30 -6.51
C ALA A 91 13.32 -3.77 -7.64
N LEU A 92 12.04 -3.37 -7.67
CA LEU A 92 11.14 -3.74 -8.74
C LEU A 92 11.38 -2.89 -9.98
N SER A 93 11.36 -3.53 -11.15
CA SER A 93 11.54 -2.86 -12.46
C SER A 93 10.45 -1.83 -12.77
N ASP A 94 9.30 -1.92 -12.12
CA ASP A 94 8.12 -1.06 -12.28
C ASP A 94 7.93 -0.07 -11.11
N TYR A 95 8.95 0.10 -10.26
CA TYR A 95 8.89 0.92 -9.05
C TYR A 95 8.31 2.33 -9.28
N ALA A 96 8.84 3.07 -10.26
CA ALA A 96 8.39 4.44 -10.55
C ALA A 96 6.89 4.50 -10.90
N GLY A 97 6.43 3.63 -11.80
CA GLY A 97 5.02 3.58 -12.20
C GLY A 97 4.10 3.18 -11.05
N LEU A 98 4.55 2.28 -10.16
CA LEU A 98 3.80 1.91 -8.96
C LEU A 98 3.71 3.08 -7.96
N VAL A 99 4.78 3.87 -7.82
CA VAL A 99 4.79 5.06 -6.96
C VAL A 99 3.86 6.14 -7.52
N GLU A 100 3.94 6.44 -8.82
CA GLU A 100 3.02 7.37 -9.49
C GLU A 100 1.56 6.93 -9.33
N THR A 101 1.29 5.64 -9.47
CA THR A 101 -0.05 5.06 -9.26
C THR A 101 -0.51 5.25 -7.82
N ALA A 102 0.35 4.98 -6.83
CA ALA A 102 0.03 5.17 -5.42
C ALA A 102 -0.28 6.63 -5.09
N ILE A 103 0.49 7.57 -5.66
CA ILE A 103 0.26 9.02 -5.53
C ILE A 103 -1.09 9.41 -6.15
N ALA A 104 -1.36 8.96 -7.38
CA ALA A 104 -2.60 9.25 -8.09
C ALA A 104 -3.85 8.77 -7.33
N GLU A 105 -3.76 7.59 -6.70
CA GLU A 105 -4.83 7.01 -5.87
C GLU A 105 -4.83 7.53 -4.42
N LYS A 106 -3.92 8.46 -4.11
CA LYS A 106 -3.79 9.14 -2.81
C LYS A 106 -3.57 8.15 -1.66
N ALA A 107 -2.64 7.21 -1.81
CA ALA A 107 -2.15 6.43 -0.66
C ALA A 107 -1.60 7.39 0.41
N ASP A 108 -1.90 7.14 1.68
CA ASP A 108 -1.53 8.06 2.77
C ASP A 108 -0.04 7.96 3.10
N ILE A 109 0.56 6.79 2.89
CA ILE A 109 1.97 6.50 3.16
C ILE A 109 2.54 5.63 2.05
N ILE A 110 3.74 5.96 1.58
CA ILE A 110 4.56 5.08 0.74
C ILE A 110 5.75 4.60 1.56
N PHE A 111 5.81 3.29 1.80
CA PHE A 111 6.99 2.61 2.33
C PHE A 111 7.86 2.15 1.16
N SER A 112 9.12 2.55 1.17
CA SER A 112 10.11 2.13 0.16
C SER A 112 11.00 1.04 0.76
N GLY A 113 10.80 -0.20 0.31
CA GLY A 113 11.59 -1.36 0.73
C GLY A 113 12.72 -1.70 -0.25
N ALA A 114 13.68 -2.53 0.18
CA ALA A 114 14.76 -3.07 -0.66
C ALA A 114 15.50 -2.05 -1.56
N GLY A 115 15.80 -0.86 -1.03
CA GLY A 115 16.62 0.15 -1.70
C GLY A 115 16.38 1.54 -1.14
N LEU A 116 17.11 2.53 -1.67
CA LEU A 116 16.93 3.94 -1.34
C LEU A 116 16.14 4.63 -2.47
N PRO A 117 15.07 5.38 -2.14
CA PRO A 117 14.23 6.04 -3.14
C PRO A 117 14.83 7.39 -3.57
N LEU A 118 16.01 7.38 -4.21
CA LEU A 118 16.75 8.60 -4.55
C LEU A 118 16.18 9.38 -5.74
N ASP A 119 15.45 8.69 -6.62
CA ASP A 119 14.94 9.22 -7.89
C ASP A 119 13.41 9.36 -7.90
N LEU A 120 12.77 9.45 -6.73
CA LEU A 120 11.32 9.71 -6.64
C LEU A 120 10.99 11.16 -7.01
N PRO A 121 9.82 11.43 -7.64
CA PRO A 121 9.34 12.78 -7.90
C PRO A 121 9.02 13.56 -6.62
#